data_AF-A0A7F8QGJ7-F1
#
_entry.id   AF-A0A7F8QGJ7-F1
#
_cell.length_a   1.000
_cell.length_b   1.000
_cell.length_c   1.000
_cell.angle_alpha   90.00
_cell.angle_beta   90.00
_cell.angle_gamma   90.00
#
_symmetry.space_group_name_H-M   'P 1'
#
loop_
_entity.id
_entity.type
_entity.pdbx_description
1 polymer ?
#
loop_
_entity_poly.entity_id
_entity_poly.type
_entity_poly.pdbx_seq_one_letter_code
_entity_poly.pdbx_strand_id
1 'polypeptide(L)'
;MKNKLNPYIINVTLAAKMCNQVLCQEQGVCIRKHWNSSDYLHLNPENFAIQLEKSGRYTVQGKPTLEDLHQFSNKFYCACYANVRCQERADMTEIHTVKVCVAGDVCIDAFLNSEPIGHLSSWKGKSATSSNILSAMSPATGSPCDPGKDLSRCLKARFIVEANSKTPQVGY
;
A
#
# COMPACT_ATOMS: atom_id res chain seq x y z
N MET A 1 -14.52 22.27 -0.93
CA MET A 1 -14.24 20.89 -1.40
C MET A 1 -12.74 20.57 -1.41
N LYS A 2 -11.88 21.39 -2.02
CA LYS A 2 -10.41 21.18 -2.05
C LYS A 2 -9.78 20.96 -0.66
N ASN A 3 -10.29 21.63 0.37
CA ASN A 3 -9.78 21.57 1.76
C ASN A 3 -10.13 20.29 2.55
N LYS A 4 -11.05 19.44 2.07
CA LYS A 4 -11.40 18.17 2.74
C LYS A 4 -11.10 16.95 1.88
N LEU A 5 -11.44 17.02 0.60
CA LEU A 5 -11.27 15.90 -0.32
C LEU A 5 -9.80 15.60 -0.61
N ASN A 6 -8.99 16.62 -0.92
CA ASN A 6 -7.58 16.40 -1.26
C ASN A 6 -6.78 15.82 -0.09
N PRO A 7 -6.88 16.35 1.15
CA PRO A 7 -6.26 15.71 2.31
C PRO A 7 -6.71 14.27 2.52
N TYR A 8 -8.00 13.98 2.30
CA TYR A 8 -8.52 12.63 2.43
C TYR A 8 -7.95 11.68 1.37
N ILE A 9 -7.86 12.11 0.11
CA ILE A 9 -7.22 11.34 -0.97
C ILE A 9 -5.75 11.07 -0.64
N ILE A 10 -5.02 12.07 -0.15
CA ILE A 10 -3.62 11.91 0.28
C ILE A 10 -3.52 10.89 1.42
N ASN A 11 -4.38 11.01 2.43
CA ASN A 11 -4.46 10.11 3.57
C ASN A 11 -4.61 8.65 3.11
N VAL A 12 -5.69 8.36 2.36
CA VAL A 12 -5.99 6.98 1.97
C VAL A 12 -4.96 6.40 1.00
N THR A 13 -4.44 7.23 0.10
CA THR A 13 -3.49 6.76 -0.92
C THR A 13 -2.11 6.47 -0.33
N LEU A 14 -1.63 7.32 0.59
CA LEU A 14 -0.36 7.08 1.29
C LEU A 14 -0.47 5.86 2.21
N ALA A 15 -1.58 5.71 2.93
CA ALA A 15 -1.81 4.52 3.76
C ALA A 15 -1.83 3.22 2.93
N ALA A 16 -2.50 3.22 1.77
CA ALA A 16 -2.54 2.07 0.88
C ALA A 16 -1.15 1.73 0.31
N LYS A 17 -0.38 2.74 -0.11
CA LYS A 17 1.01 2.55 -0.57
C LYS A 17 1.92 2.03 0.54
N MET A 18 1.77 2.57 1.76
CA MET A 18 2.54 2.14 2.91
C MET A 18 2.24 0.68 3.25
N CYS A 19 0.96 0.28 3.25
CA CYS A 19 0.58 -1.10 3.45
C CYS A 19 1.12 -2.03 2.34
N ASN A 20 1.10 -1.60 1.07
CA ASN A 20 1.71 -2.35 -0.03
C ASN A 20 3.22 -2.57 0.19
N GLN A 21 3.97 -1.53 0.57
CA GLN A 21 5.41 -1.65 0.84
C GLN A 21 5.69 -2.58 2.04
N VAL A 22 4.95 -2.37 3.13
CA VAL A 22 5.20 -2.97 4.44
C VAL A 22 4.70 -4.41 4.51
N LEU A 23 3.43 -4.65 4.19
CA LEU A 23 2.81 -5.97 4.33
C LEU A 23 2.97 -6.82 3.06
N CYS A 24 2.70 -6.22 1.90
CA CYS A 24 2.72 -6.94 0.61
C CYS A 24 4.09 -7.00 -0.07
N GLN A 25 5.13 -6.39 0.53
CA GLN A 25 6.46 -6.34 -0.06
C GLN A 25 6.44 -5.83 -1.51
N GLU A 26 5.67 -4.76 -1.74
CA GLU A 26 5.48 -4.07 -3.02
C GLU A 26 4.74 -4.89 -4.12
N GLN A 27 4.23 -6.08 -3.79
CA GLN A 27 3.72 -7.04 -4.79
C GLN A 27 2.21 -7.27 -4.73
N GLY A 28 1.45 -6.45 -4.00
CA GLY A 28 0.01 -6.63 -3.88
C GLY A 28 -0.76 -5.45 -3.29
N VAL A 29 -2.06 -5.65 -3.09
CA VAL A 29 -2.95 -4.66 -2.50
C VAL A 29 -3.47 -5.17 -1.17
N CYS A 30 -3.49 -4.30 -0.17
CA CYS A 30 -4.05 -4.63 1.13
C CYS A 30 -5.58 -4.62 1.09
N ILE A 31 -6.19 -5.72 1.50
CA ILE A 31 -7.64 -5.90 1.58
C ILE A 31 -8.02 -6.21 3.03
N ARG A 32 -9.14 -5.64 3.49
CA ARG A 32 -9.67 -5.89 4.83
C ARG A 32 -9.84 -7.39 5.08
N LYS A 33 -9.34 -7.90 6.20
CA LYS A 33 -9.55 -9.29 6.64
C LYS A 33 -11.02 -9.59 6.87
N HIS A 34 -11.73 -8.67 7.52
CA HIS A 34 -13.15 -8.80 7.79
C HIS A 34 -13.94 -7.80 6.96
N TRP A 35 -14.78 -8.31 6.05
CA TRP A 35 -15.52 -7.46 5.11
C TRP A 35 -16.51 -6.51 5.80
N ASN A 36 -17.02 -6.89 6.97
CA ASN A 36 -17.99 -6.15 7.78
C ASN A 36 -17.34 -5.29 8.87
N SER A 37 -16.00 -5.21 8.94
CA SER A 37 -15.34 -4.33 9.91
C SER A 37 -15.22 -2.90 9.40
N SER A 38 -15.05 -1.98 10.35
CA SER A 38 -14.82 -0.55 10.08
C SER A 38 -13.33 -0.22 9.91
N ASP A 39 -12.52 -1.17 9.43
CA ASP A 39 -11.08 -0.99 9.26
C ASP A 39 -10.75 -0.40 7.88
N TYR A 40 -10.40 0.88 7.84
CA TYR A 40 -10.03 1.54 6.58
C TYR A 40 -8.53 1.82 6.53
N LEU A 41 -7.96 1.82 5.32
CA LEU A 41 -6.56 2.23 5.09
C LEU A 41 -6.46 3.74 5.20
N HIS A 42 -6.32 4.23 6.43
CA HIS A 42 -6.03 5.62 6.75
C HIS A 42 -4.69 5.69 7.49
N LEU A 43 -3.95 6.78 7.27
CA LEU A 43 -2.84 7.19 8.12
C LEU A 43 -3.37 7.40 9.54
N ASN A 44 -2.59 6.98 10.53
CA ASN A 44 -2.92 7.19 11.93
C ASN A 44 -2.94 8.70 12.24
N PRO A 45 -4.07 9.30 12.64
CA PRO A 45 -4.16 10.73 12.90
C PRO A 45 -3.33 11.18 14.11
N GLU A 46 -2.94 10.27 15.01
CA GLU A 46 -2.05 10.57 16.14
C GLU A 46 -0.61 10.83 15.66
N ASN A 47 -0.19 10.13 14.60
CA ASN A 47 1.19 10.15 14.12
C ASN A 47 1.40 11.00 12.86
N PHE A 48 0.32 11.32 12.13
CA PHE A 48 0.40 12.02 10.85
C PHE A 48 -0.53 13.23 10.79
N ALA A 49 0.00 14.35 10.28
CA ALA A 49 -0.77 15.55 9.98
C ALA A 49 -0.56 15.98 8.52
N ILE A 50 -1.66 16.09 7.77
CA ILE A 50 -1.64 16.59 6.39
C ILE A 50 -1.93 18.09 6.42
N GLN A 51 -1.01 18.89 5.90
CA GLN A 51 -1.09 20.34 5.92
C GLN A 51 -1.08 20.92 4.51
N LEU A 52 -1.81 22.02 4.31
CA LEU A 52 -1.75 22.82 3.10
C LEU A 52 -0.84 24.03 3.38
N GLU A 53 0.30 24.08 2.72
CA GLU A 53 1.22 25.20 2.84
C GLU A 53 0.66 26.47 2.17
N LYS A 54 1.20 27.63 2.54
CA LYS A 54 0.87 28.92 1.89
C LYS A 54 1.17 28.91 0.38
N SER A 55 2.09 28.04 -0.06
CA SER A 55 2.43 27.79 -1.46
C SER A 55 1.32 27.08 -2.25
N GLY A 56 0.29 26.57 -1.57
CA GLY A 56 -0.76 25.74 -2.18
C GLY A 56 -0.39 24.26 -2.33
N ARG A 57 0.79 23.86 -1.84
CA ARG A 57 1.26 22.47 -1.84
C ARG A 57 0.87 21.75 -0.56
N TYR A 58 0.52 20.47 -0.67
CA TYR A 58 0.29 19.62 0.49
C TYR A 58 1.59 19.04 1.02
N THR A 59 1.70 18.91 2.34
CA THR A 59 2.75 18.16 3.02
C THR A 59 2.17 17.22 4.05
N VAL A 60 2.91 16.16 4.35
CA VAL A 60 2.59 15.21 5.41
C VAL A 60 3.69 15.35 6.45
N GLN A 61 3.30 15.70 7.67
CA GLN A 61 4.17 15.74 8.83
C GLN A 61 3.99 14.45 9.63
N GLY A 62 5.06 13.98 10.26
CA GLY A 62 5.05 12.78 11.09
C GLY A 62 5.79 11.60 10.47
N LYS A 63 5.88 10.51 11.22
CA LYS A 63 6.57 9.26 10.84
C LYS A 63 5.73 8.08 11.32
N PRO A 64 5.69 6.97 10.57
CA PRO A 64 5.05 5.75 11.05
C PRO A 64 5.79 5.22 12.29
N THR A 65 5.05 4.58 13.17
CA THR A 65 5.56 3.77 14.27
C THR A 65 5.51 2.30 13.90
N LEU A 66 6.23 1.45 14.65
CA LEU A 66 6.12 0.00 14.48
C LEU A 66 4.67 -0.50 14.72
N GLU A 67 3.94 0.12 15.65
CA GLU A 67 2.53 -0.19 15.89
C GLU A 67 1.67 0.13 14.66
N ASP A 68 1.89 1.24 13.97
CA ASP A 68 1.18 1.55 12.72
C ASP A 68 1.39 0.45 11.67
N LEU A 69 2.60 -0.15 11.63
CA LEU A 69 2.89 -1.25 10.72
C LEU A 69 2.17 -2.54 11.12
N HIS A 70 2.14 -2.85 12.41
CA HIS A 70 1.38 -3.98 12.93
C HIS A 70 -0.11 -3.84 12.66
N GLN A 71 -0.68 -2.63 12.74
CA GLN A 71 -2.09 -2.39 12.39
C GLN A 71 -2.43 -2.84 10.97
N PHE A 72 -1.49 -2.71 10.01
CA PHE A 72 -1.69 -3.26 8.66
C PHE A 72 -1.80 -4.79 8.69
N SER A 73 -0.83 -5.47 9.32
CA SER A 73 -0.87 -6.94 9.43
C SER A 73 -2.08 -7.45 10.21
N ASN A 74 -2.57 -6.70 11.20
CA ASN A 74 -3.67 -7.12 12.05
C ASN A 74 -5.01 -7.02 11.33
N LYS A 75 -5.21 -5.99 10.50
CA LYS A 75 -6.51 -5.65 9.90
C LYS A 75 -6.64 -6.02 8.42
N PHE A 76 -5.51 -6.21 7.73
CA PHE A 76 -5.48 -6.43 6.28
C PHE A 76 -4.68 -7.67 5.92
N TYR A 77 -5.06 -8.30 4.80
CA TYR A 77 -4.28 -9.34 4.13
C TYR A 77 -3.81 -8.82 2.77
N CYS A 78 -2.79 -9.46 2.21
CA CYS A 78 -2.25 -9.12 0.90
C CYS A 78 -2.93 -9.89 -0.22
N ALA A 79 -3.54 -9.18 -1.16
CA ALA A 79 -3.96 -9.73 -2.44
C ALA A 79 -2.92 -9.39 -3.50
N CYS A 80 -2.23 -10.41 -4.02
CA CYS A 80 -1.15 -10.21 -4.98
C CYS A 80 -1.65 -9.61 -6.30
N TYR A 81 -0.78 -8.84 -6.94
CA TYR A 81 -1.01 -8.43 -8.32
C TYR A 81 -1.09 -9.64 -9.26
N ALA A 82 -1.74 -9.45 -10.40
CA ALA A 82 -1.90 -10.51 -11.39
C ALA A 82 -0.53 -11.08 -11.81
N ASN A 83 -0.45 -12.39 -11.93
CA ASN A 83 0.76 -13.14 -12.31
C ASN A 83 1.95 -13.01 -11.33
N VAL A 84 1.73 -12.48 -10.13
CA VAL A 84 2.74 -12.41 -9.06
C VAL A 84 2.34 -13.33 -7.93
N ARG A 85 3.28 -14.14 -7.44
CA ARG A 85 3.14 -14.87 -6.17
C ARG A 85 3.84 -14.04 -5.09
N CYS A 86 3.05 -13.36 -4.29
CA CYS A 86 3.53 -12.56 -3.18
C CYS A 86 3.27 -13.28 -1.84
N GLN A 87 4.03 -12.90 -0.82
CA GLN A 87 3.83 -13.37 0.55
C GLN A 87 3.75 -12.16 1.47
N GLU A 88 2.86 -12.23 2.45
CA GLU A 88 2.81 -11.26 3.54
C GLU A 88 4.11 -11.29 4.34
N ARG A 89 4.64 -10.11 4.67
CA ARG A 89 5.74 -10.02 5.62
C ARG A 89 5.25 -10.45 7.01
N ALA A 90 5.93 -11.44 7.59
CA ALA A 90 5.57 -12.00 8.89
C ALA A 90 6.03 -11.11 10.06
N ASP A 91 7.21 -10.51 9.93
CA ASP A 91 7.81 -9.68 10.98
C ASP A 91 7.95 -8.22 10.52
N MET A 92 7.20 -7.33 11.16
CA MET A 92 7.24 -5.89 10.86
C MET A 92 8.49 -5.20 11.43
N THR A 93 9.22 -5.84 12.35
CA THR A 93 10.43 -5.28 12.96
C THR A 93 11.62 -5.23 11.99
N GLU A 94 11.58 -6.03 10.93
CA GLU A 94 12.55 -6.02 9.82
C GLU A 94 12.44 -4.78 8.92
N ILE A 95 11.38 -3.98 9.07
CA ILE A 95 11.17 -2.79 8.26
C ILE A 95 11.95 -1.63 8.88
N HIS A 96 13.03 -1.24 8.20
CA HIS A 96 13.85 -0.11 8.63
C HIS A 96 13.49 1.20 7.94
N THR A 97 12.84 1.14 6.78
CA THR A 97 12.54 2.32 5.96
C THR A 97 11.14 2.25 5.37
N VAL A 98 10.41 3.36 5.43
CA VAL A 98 9.14 3.58 4.72
C VAL A 98 9.31 4.77 3.80
N LYS A 99 9.09 4.57 2.49
CA LYS A 99 9.20 5.63 1.49
C LYS A 99 8.08 5.53 0.48
N VAL A 100 7.03 6.32 0.69
CA VAL A 100 5.83 6.31 -0.15
C VAL A 100 5.44 7.72 -0.56
N CYS A 101 5.09 7.89 -1.83
CA CYS A 101 4.72 9.18 -2.40
C CYS A 101 3.43 9.08 -3.21
N VAL A 102 2.67 10.17 -3.23
CA VAL A 102 1.53 10.39 -4.14
C VAL A 102 1.83 11.52 -5.13
N ALA A 103 0.93 11.74 -6.09
CA ALA A 103 1.07 12.80 -7.07
C ALA A 103 1.26 14.19 -6.40
N GLY A 104 2.14 15.02 -6.98
CA GLY A 104 2.51 16.32 -6.42
C GLY A 104 3.58 16.27 -5.32
N ASP A 105 4.41 15.21 -5.31
CA ASP A 105 5.58 15.03 -4.44
C ASP A 105 5.27 15.09 -2.93
N VAL A 106 4.07 14.64 -2.56
CA VAL A 106 3.68 14.49 -1.15
C VAL A 106 4.11 13.10 -0.70
N CYS A 107 5.13 13.04 0.16
CA CYS A 107 5.78 11.80 0.56
C CYS A 107 5.80 11.60 2.07
N ILE A 108 5.82 10.34 2.49
CA ILE A 108 6.31 9.91 3.79
C ILE A 108 7.66 9.24 3.54
N ASP A 109 8.71 9.76 4.16
CA ASP A 109 10.07 9.21 4.10
C ASP A 109 10.60 9.10 5.54
N ALA A 110 10.74 7.87 6.03
CA ALA A 110 11.03 7.60 7.44
C ALA A 110 11.96 6.40 7.65
N PHE A 111 12.85 6.53 8.63
CA PHE A 111 13.67 5.46 9.18
C PHE A 111 13.13 5.08 10.56
N LEU A 112 12.80 3.80 10.77
CA LEU A 112 12.15 3.31 11.99
C LEU A 112 13.14 2.92 13.10
N ASN A 113 14.29 2.36 12.70
CA ASN A 113 15.29 1.85 13.63
C ASN A 113 16.56 2.73 13.51
N SER A 114 16.51 3.91 14.13
CA SER A 114 17.54 4.96 14.12
C SER A 114 17.90 5.53 12.75
N GLU A 115 17.99 6.86 12.65
CA GLU A 115 18.66 7.51 11.52
C GLU A 115 20.09 6.96 11.42
N PRO A 116 20.62 6.64 10.23
CA PRO A 116 22.02 6.35 10.08
C PRO A 116 22.81 7.54 10.64
N ILE A 117 23.54 7.33 11.74
CA ILE A 117 24.47 8.33 12.27
C ILE A 117 25.60 8.43 11.24
N GLY A 118 25.43 9.36 10.30
CA GLY A 118 26.29 9.50 9.13
C GLY A 118 26.13 10.87 8.48
N HIS A 119 26.66 11.89 9.15
CA HIS A 119 27.05 13.20 8.63
C HIS A 119 26.01 13.98 7.80
N LEU A 120 25.38 14.97 8.45
CA LEU A 120 24.74 16.12 7.79
C LEU A 120 25.76 16.79 6.85
N SER A 121 25.69 16.45 5.56
CA SER A 121 26.19 17.31 4.50
C SER A 121 25.01 17.67 3.61
N SER A 122 24.47 18.86 3.88
CA SER A 122 23.81 19.76 2.93
C SER A 122 23.50 19.15 1.54
N TRP A 123 22.36 18.48 1.41
CA TRP A 123 21.75 18.31 0.09
C TRP A 123 20.78 19.45 -0.17
N LYS A 124 21.39 20.57 -0.56
CA LYS A 124 20.78 21.56 -1.45
C LYS A 124 20.27 20.81 -2.68
N GLY A 125 18.98 20.95 -2.96
CA GLY A 125 18.30 20.25 -4.04
C GLY A 125 19.06 20.29 -5.37
N LYS A 126 19.16 19.13 -5.99
CA LYS A 126 19.36 19.01 -7.43
C LYS A 126 18.27 18.10 -7.98
N SER A 127 17.40 18.71 -8.76
CA SER A 127 16.49 18.05 -9.69
C SER A 127 17.25 16.94 -10.42
N ALA A 128 16.84 15.70 -10.24
CA ALA A 128 17.37 14.59 -11.01
C ALA A 128 16.70 14.61 -12.39
N THR A 129 17.51 14.93 -13.38
CA THR A 129 17.21 14.83 -14.80
C THR A 129 16.57 13.48 -15.12
N SER A 130 15.40 13.52 -15.75
CA SER A 130 14.69 12.38 -16.31
C SER A 130 15.65 11.45 -17.05
N SER A 131 15.85 10.26 -16.50
CA SER A 131 16.33 9.11 -17.26
C SER A 131 15.09 8.28 -17.57
N ASN A 132 14.61 8.40 -18.80
CA ASN A 132 13.48 7.64 -19.30
C ASN A 132 13.78 6.13 -19.22
N ILE A 133 13.13 5.44 -18.29
CA ILE A 133 12.88 4.00 -18.44
C ILE A 133 11.37 3.86 -18.62
N LEU A 134 10.95 4.01 -19.87
CA LEU A 134 9.63 3.58 -20.33
C LEU A 134 9.61 2.06 -20.31
N SER A 135 9.29 1.47 -19.16
CA SER A 135 8.74 0.12 -19.14
C SER A 135 7.27 0.25 -19.53
N ALA A 136 6.99 -0.02 -20.80
CA ALA A 136 5.64 -0.06 -21.34
C ALA A 136 4.83 -1.12 -20.58
N MET A 137 3.94 -0.67 -19.69
CA MET A 137 2.88 -1.52 -19.18
C MET A 137 1.86 -1.72 -20.31
N SER A 138 1.68 -2.97 -20.73
CA SER A 138 0.61 -3.35 -21.64
C SER A 138 -0.75 -2.90 -21.08
N PRO A 139 -1.73 -2.56 -21.94
CA PRO A 139 -3.06 -2.19 -21.48
C PRO A 139 -3.65 -3.37 -20.71
N ALA A 140 -3.92 -3.20 -19.42
CA ALA A 140 -4.70 -4.14 -18.67
C ALA A 140 -6.11 -4.14 -19.28
N THR A 141 -6.46 -5.20 -19.99
CA THR A 141 -7.86 -5.55 -20.27
C THR A 141 -8.61 -5.50 -18.94
N GLY A 142 -9.67 -4.69 -18.89
CA GLY A 142 -10.41 -4.36 -17.68
C GLY A 142 -10.77 -5.58 -16.83
N SER A 143 -10.64 -5.40 -15.51
CA SER A 143 -11.05 -6.41 -14.52
C SER A 143 -12.55 -6.70 -14.65
N PRO A 144 -13.03 -7.96 -14.59
CA PRO A 144 -14.44 -8.29 -14.85
C PRO A 144 -15.43 -7.86 -13.76
N CYS A 145 -15.00 -7.12 -12.74
CA CYS A 145 -15.74 -6.95 -11.50
C CYS A 145 -15.93 -5.48 -11.16
N ASP A 146 -17.09 -4.92 -11.57
CA ASP A 146 -17.62 -3.67 -11.04
C ASP A 146 -18.22 -3.93 -9.64
N PRO A 147 -17.77 -3.22 -8.58
CA PRO A 147 -18.36 -3.33 -7.26
C PRO A 147 -19.85 -2.94 -7.29
N GLY A 148 -20.73 -3.89 -6.99
CA GLY A 148 -22.16 -3.65 -6.82
C GLY A 148 -23.08 -4.23 -7.90
N LYS A 149 -22.57 -4.92 -8.94
CA LYS A 149 -23.45 -5.49 -9.98
C LYS A 149 -23.50 -7.00 -10.15
N ASP A 150 -22.61 -7.80 -9.57
CA ASP A 150 -22.76 -9.26 -9.71
C ASP A 150 -22.03 -10.10 -8.64
N LEU A 151 -22.69 -10.31 -7.50
CA LEU A 151 -22.20 -11.17 -6.42
C LEU A 151 -22.06 -12.64 -6.88
N SER A 152 -22.88 -13.06 -7.86
CA SER A 152 -22.93 -14.44 -8.33
C SER A 152 -21.70 -14.86 -9.15
N ARG A 153 -21.14 -13.92 -9.91
CA ARG A 153 -19.94 -14.15 -10.73
C ARG A 153 -18.66 -14.22 -9.89
N CYS A 154 -18.58 -13.39 -8.84
CA CYS A 154 -17.48 -13.42 -7.86
C CYS A 154 -17.44 -14.73 -7.05
N LEU A 155 -18.61 -15.30 -6.70
CA LEU A 155 -18.66 -16.59 -5.99
C LEU A 155 -18.23 -17.76 -6.87
N LYS A 156 -18.57 -17.76 -8.16
CA LYS A 156 -18.11 -18.80 -9.11
C LYS A 156 -16.59 -18.83 -9.28
N ALA A 157 -15.92 -17.68 -9.20
CA ALA A 157 -14.44 -17.64 -9.25
C ALA A 157 -13.79 -18.31 -8.02
N ARG A 158 -14.43 -18.29 -6.85
CA ARG A 158 -13.95 -19.03 -5.66
C ARG A 158 -14.08 -20.55 -5.80
N PHE A 159 -15.17 -21.05 -6.38
CA PHE A 159 -15.40 -22.50 -6.50
C PHE A 159 -14.50 -23.21 -7.53
N ILE A 160 -14.01 -22.50 -8.56
CA ILE A 160 -13.11 -23.10 -9.55
C ILE A 160 -11.71 -23.36 -8.96
N VAL A 161 -11.27 -22.57 -7.97
CA VAL A 161 -9.97 -22.76 -7.32
C VAL A 161 -10.00 -23.95 -6.34
N GLU A 162 -11.12 -24.18 -5.64
CA GLU A 162 -11.27 -25.30 -4.69
C GLU A 162 -11.50 -26.67 -5.37
N ALA A 163 -11.89 -26.70 -6.66
CA ALA A 163 -12.11 -27.96 -7.38
C ALA A 163 -10.81 -28.62 -7.88
N ASN A 164 -9.70 -27.89 -7.97
CA ASN A 164 -8.42 -28.40 -8.49
C ASN A 164 -7.45 -28.93 -7.41
N SER A 165 -7.87 -29.05 -6.15
CA SER A 165 -7.03 -29.55 -5.05
C SER A 165 -7.34 -30.98 -4.58
N LYS A 166 -8.19 -31.75 -5.29
CA LYS A 166 -8.42 -33.17 -4.99
C LYS A 166 -7.72 -34.08 -6.00
N THR A 167 -6.49 -34.49 -5.70
CA THR A 167 -5.87 -35.68 -6.29
C THR A 167 -6.47 -36.96 -5.68
N PRO A 168 -6.87 -37.97 -6.47
CA PRO A 168 -7.25 -39.28 -5.94
C PRO A 168 -6.02 -40.09 -5.57
N GLN A 169 -5.95 -40.57 -4.32
CA GLN A 169 -5.04 -41.65 -3.96
C GLN A 169 -5.59 -42.96 -4.54
N VAL A 170 -4.82 -43.55 -5.46
CA VAL A 170 -4.99 -44.93 -5.93
C VAL A 170 -3.94 -45.77 -5.20
N GLY A 171 -4.40 -46.84 -4.56
CA GLY A 171 -3.54 -47.81 -3.89
C GLY A 171 -2.85 -48.78 -4.85
N TYR A 172 -1.79 -49.38 -4.34
CA TYR A 172 -1.42 -50.80 -4.43
C TYR A 172 -0.55 -51.12 -3.21
#